data_AF-A0A820MR04-F1
#
_entry.id   AF-A0A820MR04-F1
#
_cell.length_a   1.000
_cell.length_b   1.000
_cell.length_c   1.000
_cell.angle_alpha   90.00
_cell.angle_beta   90.00
_cell.angle_gamma   90.00
#
_symmetry.space_group_name_H-M   'P 1'
#
loop_
_entity.id
_entity.type
_entity.pdbx_description
1 polymer ?
#
loop_
_entity_poly.entity_id
_entity_poly.type
_entity_poly.pdbx_seq_one_letter_code
_entity_poly.pdbx_strand_id
1 'polypeptide(L)'
;EEISSSAQQTKQTIIKIFRFTADELNRMKTDAITHLSSDITYLSTFEVLTAHLYQHVMLARNYTTSSISKLYISTNIRPRLTQSFIPSTYFGNAIMLSYLEMTSKIHKSIEKNTVNDIRTTLAWIMCQTDKTKIIPTSNLDEKDFTISAWNKMGIYSNAEFESNVHPCRVILPQDIQNELY
;
A
#
# COMPACT_ATOMS: atom_id res chain seq x y z
N GLU A 1 32.39 6.01 37.96
CA GLU A 1 32.17 4.60 37.58
C GLU A 1 30.83 4.23 38.19
N GLU A 2 29.78 3.81 37.49
CA GLU A 2 29.60 3.19 36.17
C GLU A 2 28.32 3.77 35.53
N ILE A 3 28.37 4.09 34.23
CA ILE A 3 27.16 4.35 33.43
C ILE A 3 26.79 3.00 32.81
N SER A 4 25.72 2.38 33.31
CA SER A 4 25.11 1.21 32.68
C SER A 4 24.66 1.56 31.26
N SER A 5 25.48 1.15 30.29
CA SER A 5 25.16 1.10 28.87
C SER A 5 23.98 0.14 28.67
N SER A 6 22.77 0.68 28.52
CA SER A 6 21.62 -0.09 28.06
C SER A 6 21.88 -0.55 26.63
N ALA A 7 22.13 -1.85 26.47
CA ALA A 7 22.25 -2.48 25.16
C ALA A 7 20.97 -2.23 24.35
N GLN A 8 21.06 -1.46 23.27
CA GLN A 8 20.00 -1.37 22.28
C GLN A 8 19.83 -2.76 21.64
N GLN A 9 18.77 -3.46 22.03
CA GLN A 9 18.40 -4.72 21.42
C GLN A 9 18.07 -4.46 19.95
N THR A 10 18.93 -4.94 19.04
CA THR A 10 18.73 -4.78 17.60
C THR A 10 17.49 -5.55 17.18
N LYS A 11 16.43 -4.83 16.81
CA LYS A 11 15.19 -5.40 16.31
C LYS A 11 15.46 -6.07 14.97
N GLN A 12 15.47 -7.39 14.95
CA GLN A 12 15.68 -8.15 13.72
C GLN A 12 14.38 -8.19 12.91
N THR A 13 14.40 -7.60 11.72
CA THR A 13 13.31 -7.70 10.75
C THR A 13 13.44 -9.00 9.96
N ILE A 14 12.35 -9.75 9.83
CA ILE A 14 12.30 -11.00 9.05
C ILE A 14 11.33 -10.81 7.89
N ILE A 15 11.80 -11.07 6.67
CA ILE A 15 10.99 -11.02 5.46
C ILE A 15 10.31 -12.38 5.25
N LYS A 16 8.99 -12.38 5.04
CA LYS A 16 8.21 -13.59 4.73
C LYS A 16 7.35 -13.38 3.49
N ILE A 17 7.26 -14.42 2.66
CA ILE A 17 6.43 -14.44 1.46
C ILE A 17 5.20 -15.29 1.75
N PHE A 18 4.02 -14.68 1.64
CA PHE A 18 2.73 -15.34 1.78
C PHE A 18 2.06 -15.48 0.41
N ARG A 19 1.39 -16.61 0.19
CA ARG A 19 0.65 -16.88 -1.06
C ARG A 19 -0.83 -17.01 -0.72
N PHE A 20 -1.66 -16.23 -1.42
CA PHE A 20 -3.12 -16.33 -1.37
C PHE A 20 -3.61 -16.91 -2.70
N THR A 21 -4.33 -18.02 -2.63
CA THR A 21 -4.99 -18.65 -3.78
C THR A 21 -6.20 -17.86 -4.24
N ALA A 22 -6.63 -18.08 -5.49
CA ALA A 22 -7.87 -17.51 -6.00
C ALA A 22 -9.09 -17.89 -5.12
N ASP A 23 -9.15 -19.15 -4.67
CA ASP A 23 -10.24 -19.63 -3.81
C ASP A 23 -10.24 -18.96 -2.44
N GLU A 24 -9.08 -18.79 -1.80
CA GLU A 24 -8.96 -18.03 -0.54
C GLU A 24 -9.40 -16.58 -0.71
N LEU A 25 -8.96 -15.92 -1.78
CA LEU A 25 -9.33 -14.54 -2.09
C LEU A 25 -10.84 -14.40 -2.35
N ASN A 26 -11.44 -15.35 -3.06
CA ASN A 26 -12.87 -15.36 -3.34
C ASN A 26 -13.68 -15.61 -2.06
N ARG A 27 -13.28 -16.56 -1.21
CA ARG A 27 -13.92 -16.82 0.08
C ARG A 27 -13.90 -15.59 0.98
N MET A 28 -12.73 -14.96 1.13
CA MET A 28 -12.60 -13.72 1.93
C MET A 28 -13.49 -12.60 1.38
N LYS A 29 -13.61 -12.48 0.05
CA LYS A 29 -14.46 -11.46 -0.56
C LYS A 29 -15.94 -11.70 -0.29
N THR A 30 -16.40 -12.94 -0.39
CA THR A 30 -17.79 -13.31 -0.07
C THR A 30 -18.11 -13.04 1.41
N ASP A 31 -17.22 -13.46 2.31
CA ASP A 31 -17.35 -13.26 3.75
C ASP A 31 -17.39 -11.77 4.13
N ALA A 32 -16.52 -10.96 3.52
CA ALA A 32 -16.53 -9.51 3.72
C ALA A 32 -17.86 -8.88 3.31
N ILE A 33 -18.45 -9.32 2.19
CA ILE A 33 -19.75 -8.80 1.70
C ILE A 33 -20.89 -9.14 2.66
N THR A 34 -20.89 -10.34 3.26
CA THR A 34 -21.94 -10.74 4.20
C THR A 34 -21.96 -9.92 5.49
N HIS A 35 -20.84 -9.30 5.85
CA HIS A 35 -20.69 -8.49 7.06
C HIS A 35 -20.74 -6.97 6.81
N LEU A 36 -21.03 -6.53 5.58
CA LEU A 36 -21.15 -5.12 5.23
C LEU A 36 -22.52 -4.54 5.62
N SER A 37 -22.52 -3.25 5.93
CA SER A 37 -23.75 -2.44 5.97
C SER A 37 -24.41 -2.41 4.59
N SER A 38 -25.75 -2.39 4.57
CA SER A 38 -26.62 -2.47 3.37
C SER A 38 -26.25 -1.53 2.21
N ASP A 39 -25.53 -0.44 2.50
CA ASP A 39 -25.18 0.60 1.52
C ASP A 39 -23.94 0.27 0.65
N ILE A 40 -23.20 -0.81 0.94
CA ILE A 40 -22.00 -1.19 0.17
C ILE A 40 -22.29 -2.51 -0.56
N THR A 41 -22.43 -2.43 -1.88
CA THR A 41 -22.79 -3.58 -2.73
C THR A 41 -21.57 -4.27 -3.36
N TYR A 42 -20.38 -3.67 -3.27
CA TYR A 42 -19.18 -4.20 -3.89
C TYR A 42 -17.91 -3.87 -3.10
N LEU A 43 -17.02 -4.87 -3.00
CA LEU A 43 -15.62 -4.70 -2.59
C LEU A 43 -14.69 -5.35 -3.61
N SER A 44 -13.58 -4.68 -3.89
CA SER A 44 -12.47 -5.25 -4.65
C SER A 44 -11.68 -6.25 -3.80
N THR A 45 -11.05 -7.23 -4.45
CA THR A 45 -10.14 -8.17 -3.79
C THR A 45 -9.00 -7.46 -3.06
N PHE A 46 -8.56 -6.32 -3.59
CA PHE A 46 -7.53 -5.49 -2.96
C PHE A 46 -8.00 -4.91 -1.63
N GLU A 47 -9.22 -4.37 -1.56
CA GLU A 47 -9.80 -3.82 -0.32
C GLU A 47 -9.92 -4.88 0.76
N VAL A 48 -10.44 -6.06 0.40
CA VAL A 48 -10.62 -7.19 1.32
C VAL A 48 -9.28 -7.68 1.85
N LEU A 49 -8.31 -7.93 0.96
CA LEU A 49 -6.99 -8.39 1.37
C LEU A 49 -6.26 -7.35 2.23
N THR A 50 -6.38 -6.07 1.88
CA THR A 50 -5.80 -4.97 2.66
C THR A 50 -6.38 -4.92 4.07
N ALA A 51 -7.70 -5.05 4.20
CA ALA A 51 -8.36 -5.11 5.51
C ALA A 51 -7.89 -6.31 6.33
N HIS A 52 -7.80 -7.48 5.71
CA HIS A 52 -7.32 -8.71 6.35
C HIS A 52 -5.88 -8.60 6.83
N LEU A 53 -4.97 -8.08 5.99
CA LEU A 53 -3.59 -7.82 6.36
C LEU A 53 -3.49 -6.81 7.50
N TYR A 54 -4.27 -5.74 7.45
CA TYR A 54 -4.32 -4.75 8.53
C TYR A 54 -4.68 -5.38 9.87
N GLN A 55 -5.77 -6.15 9.91
CA GLN A 55 -6.22 -6.82 11.13
C GLN A 55 -5.14 -7.74 11.69
N HIS A 56 -4.52 -8.57 10.85
CA HIS A 56 -3.47 -9.48 11.30
C HIS A 56 -2.18 -8.77 11.72
N VAL A 57 -1.80 -7.67 11.08
CA VAL A 57 -0.64 -6.87 11.49
C VAL A 57 -0.91 -6.24 12.86
N MET A 58 -2.10 -5.71 13.11
CA MET A 58 -2.47 -5.15 14.43
C MET A 58 -2.49 -6.23 15.52
N LEU A 59 -3.06 -7.39 15.23
CA LEU A 59 -3.08 -8.53 16.14
C LEU A 59 -1.67 -9.04 16.47
N ALA A 60 -0.82 -9.19 15.45
CA ALA A 60 0.56 -9.63 15.64
C ALA A 60 1.40 -8.64 16.46
N ARG A 61 1.09 -7.34 16.38
CA ARG A 61 1.73 -6.28 17.15
C ARG A 61 1.14 -6.10 18.56
N ASN A 62 0.10 -6.88 18.91
CA ASN A 62 -0.61 -6.79 20.19
C ASN A 62 -1.09 -5.36 20.54
N TYR A 63 -1.47 -4.57 19.52
CA TYR A 63 -1.94 -3.21 19.74
C TYR A 63 -3.40 -3.21 20.23
N THR A 64 -3.66 -2.44 21.28
CA THR A 64 -5.02 -2.15 21.76
C THR A 64 -5.73 -1.22 20.78
N THR A 65 -7.07 -1.33 20.72
CA THR A 65 -7.94 -0.54 19.84
C THR A 65 -7.88 0.98 20.07
N SER A 66 -7.18 1.44 21.12
CA SER A 66 -6.99 2.86 21.43
C SER A 66 -5.84 3.52 20.66
N SER A 67 -4.93 2.75 20.07
CA SER A 67 -3.79 3.30 19.34
C SER A 67 -4.16 3.57 17.88
N ILE A 68 -4.11 4.84 17.45
CA ILE A 68 -4.35 5.22 16.05
C ILE A 68 -3.16 4.76 15.21
N SER A 69 -3.33 3.67 14.46
CA SER A 69 -2.40 3.23 13.42
C SER A 69 -2.84 3.76 12.06
N LYS A 70 -1.88 4.23 11.26
CA LYS A 70 -2.10 4.72 9.90
C LYS A 70 -1.69 3.66 8.89
N LEU A 71 -2.62 3.34 8.00
CA LEU A 71 -2.35 2.52 6.82
C LEU A 71 -2.05 3.42 5.63
N TYR A 72 -0.86 3.33 5.07
CA TYR A 72 -0.47 4.06 3.87
C TYR A 72 -0.65 3.18 2.63
N ILE A 73 -1.30 3.70 1.58
CA ILE A 73 -1.56 2.98 0.34
C ILE A 73 -1.01 3.77 -0.83
N SER A 74 -0.16 3.13 -1.63
CA SER A 74 0.29 3.65 -2.92
C SER A 74 -0.77 3.44 -3.99
N THR A 75 -1.31 4.52 -4.55
CA THR A 75 -2.38 4.50 -5.56
C THR A 75 -1.85 4.97 -6.91
N ASN A 76 -2.05 4.18 -7.97
CA ASN A 76 -1.81 4.63 -9.33
C ASN A 76 -2.85 5.69 -9.72
N ILE A 77 -2.40 6.92 -9.97
CA ILE A 77 -3.28 8.06 -10.29
C ILE A 77 -3.45 8.29 -11.79
N ARG A 78 -2.71 7.59 -12.67
CA ARG A 78 -2.84 7.74 -14.13
C ARG A 78 -4.30 7.57 -14.61
N PRO A 79 -5.06 6.53 -14.18
CA PRO A 79 -6.43 6.36 -14.63
C PRO A 79 -7.41 7.39 -14.05
N ARG A 80 -6.99 8.13 -13.02
CA ARG A 80 -7.82 9.17 -12.38
C ARG A 80 -7.58 10.52 -13.02
N LEU A 81 -6.36 10.78 -13.49
CA LEU A 81 -5.95 12.00 -14.16
C LEU A 81 -6.50 12.15 -15.59
N THR A 82 -7.60 11.47 -15.95
CA THR A 82 -8.21 11.33 -17.29
C THR A 82 -8.73 12.64 -17.91
N GLN A 83 -7.85 13.62 -18.04
CA GLN A 83 -7.73 14.42 -19.24
C GLN A 83 -6.56 13.87 -20.07
N SER A 84 -6.62 14.12 -21.37
CA SER A 84 -5.84 13.58 -22.49
C SER A 84 -4.30 13.74 -22.45
N PHE A 85 -3.67 13.86 -21.28
CA PHE A 85 -2.29 14.34 -21.15
C PHE A 85 -1.28 13.31 -20.66
N ILE A 86 -1.71 12.16 -20.13
CA ILE A 86 -0.78 11.11 -19.71
C ILE A 86 -0.98 9.88 -20.59
N PRO A 87 -0.07 9.66 -21.56
CA PRO A 87 -0.06 8.40 -22.32
C PRO A 87 -0.02 7.20 -21.37
N SER A 88 -0.65 6.10 -21.75
CA SER A 88 -0.50 4.82 -21.04
C SER A 88 0.97 4.37 -20.95
N THR A 89 1.81 4.87 -21.85
CA THR A 89 3.26 4.66 -21.92
C THR A 89 4.08 5.67 -21.11
N TYR A 90 3.45 6.54 -20.31
CA TYR A 90 4.18 7.50 -19.48
C TYR A 90 5.05 6.79 -18.44
N PHE A 91 6.36 6.86 -18.66
CA PHE A 91 7.38 6.19 -17.86
C PHE A 91 7.60 6.82 -16.48
N GLY A 92 7.28 8.11 -16.31
CA GLY A 92 7.52 8.82 -15.05
C GLY A 92 6.61 8.38 -13.90
N ASN A 93 6.93 8.84 -12.68
CA ASN A 93 6.14 8.55 -11.49
C ASN A 93 4.76 9.20 -11.55
N ALA A 94 3.72 8.39 -11.34
CA ALA A 94 2.34 8.84 -11.21
C ALA A 94 1.63 7.98 -10.14
N ILE A 95 2.16 8.07 -8.93
CA ILE A 95 1.67 7.38 -7.74
C ILE A 95 1.39 8.45 -6.68
N MET A 96 0.21 8.37 -6.06
CA MET A 96 -0.12 9.16 -4.88
C MET A 96 -0.17 8.24 -3.67
N LEU A 97 0.43 8.68 -2.57
CA LEU A 97 0.35 7.99 -1.31
C LEU A 97 -0.75 8.62 -0.46
N SER A 98 -1.68 7.80 0.00
CA SER A 98 -2.76 8.23 0.88
C SER A 98 -2.71 7.42 2.16
N TYR A 99 -3.10 8.02 3.29
CA TYR A 99 -3.22 7.28 4.54
C TYR A 99 -4.67 7.14 4.98
N LEU A 100 -4.89 6.09 5.75
CA LEU A 100 -6.15 5.62 6.26
C LEU A 100 -6.04 5.53 7.78
N GLU A 101 -6.94 6.21 8.49
CA GLU A 101 -7.13 6.01 9.91
C GLU A 101 -8.32 5.08 10.13
N MET A 102 -8.21 4.18 11.12
CA MET A 102 -9.15 3.06 11.31
C MET A 102 -10.61 3.42 11.55
N THR A 103 -10.91 4.66 11.95
CA THR A 103 -12.29 5.13 12.07
C THR A 103 -13.00 5.23 10.71
N SER A 104 -12.25 5.19 9.60
CA SER A 104 -12.78 5.30 8.24
C SER A 104 -12.83 3.94 7.53
N LYS A 105 -14.01 3.60 6.97
CA LYS A 105 -14.19 2.42 6.10
C LYS A 105 -13.19 2.51 4.93
N ILE A 106 -12.29 1.53 4.79
CA ILE A 106 -11.21 1.46 3.76
C ILE A 106 -11.72 1.87 2.37
N HIS A 107 -12.90 1.36 2.01
CA HIS A 107 -13.62 1.69 0.78
C HIS A 107 -13.73 3.19 0.50
N LYS A 108 -14.26 3.95 1.47
CA LYS A 108 -14.48 5.40 1.34
C LYS A 108 -13.17 6.18 1.21
N SER A 109 -12.06 5.68 1.74
CA SER A 109 -10.78 6.40 1.64
C SER A 109 -10.04 6.14 0.35
N ILE A 110 -10.24 4.99 -0.29
CA ILE A 110 -9.70 4.74 -1.63
C ILE A 110 -10.41 5.62 -2.67
N GLU A 111 -11.67 5.98 -2.40
CA GLU A 111 -12.44 6.96 -3.18
C GLU A 111 -11.93 8.40 -3.02
N LYS A 112 -11.28 8.76 -1.90
CA LYS A 112 -10.74 10.11 -1.62
C LYS A 112 -9.58 10.58 -2.49
N ASN A 113 -9.07 9.78 -3.43
CA ASN A 113 -8.08 10.28 -4.41
C ASN A 113 -8.80 10.77 -5.66
N THR A 114 -9.62 11.81 -5.55
CA THR A 114 -10.27 12.42 -6.71
C THR A 114 -9.27 13.25 -7.52
N VAL A 115 -9.65 13.65 -8.74
CA VAL A 115 -8.81 14.54 -9.57
C VAL A 115 -8.48 15.84 -8.85
N ASN A 116 -9.43 16.38 -8.10
CA ASN A 116 -9.24 17.62 -7.37
C ASN A 116 -8.20 17.46 -6.25
N ASP A 117 -8.25 16.33 -5.53
CA ASP A 117 -7.29 16.03 -4.46
C ASP A 117 -5.88 15.92 -5.04
N ILE A 118 -5.73 15.20 -6.16
CA ILE A 118 -4.45 15.05 -6.85
C ILE A 118 -3.89 16.41 -7.29
N ARG A 119 -4.72 17.25 -7.92
CA ARG A 119 -4.31 18.59 -8.38
C ARG A 119 -3.93 19.50 -7.21
N THR A 120 -4.69 19.44 -6.11
CA THR A 120 -4.44 20.22 -4.90
C THR A 120 -3.14 19.80 -4.24
N THR A 121 -2.89 18.50 -4.09
CA THR A 121 -1.61 17.99 -3.55
C THR A 121 -0.45 18.39 -4.45
N LEU A 122 -0.58 18.30 -5.77
CA LEU A 122 0.47 18.73 -6.69
C LEU A 122 0.76 20.23 -6.57
N ALA A 123 -0.29 21.07 -6.51
CA ALA A 123 -0.13 22.51 -6.30
C ALA A 123 0.58 22.81 -4.97
N TRP A 124 0.17 22.14 -3.88
CA TRP A 124 0.82 22.26 -2.58
C TRP A 124 2.31 21.88 -2.64
N ILE A 125 2.65 20.76 -3.31
CA ILE A 125 4.04 20.32 -3.53
C ILE A 125 4.82 21.39 -4.29
N MET A 126 4.25 21.93 -5.37
CA MET A 126 4.90 22.95 -6.20
C MET A 126 5.20 24.22 -5.39
N CYS A 127 4.29 24.63 -4.49
CA CYS A 127 4.47 25.78 -3.62
C CYS A 127 5.52 25.60 -2.51
N GLN A 128 5.97 24.38 -2.21
CA GLN A 128 7.00 24.18 -1.18
C GLN A 128 8.35 24.76 -1.64
N THR A 129 8.88 25.76 -0.93
CA THR A 129 10.22 26.31 -1.21
C THR A 129 11.32 25.29 -0.93
N ASP A 130 11.12 24.48 0.10
CA ASP A 130 12.03 23.42 0.51
C ASP A 130 11.37 22.05 0.29
N LYS A 131 11.82 21.35 -0.75
CA LYS A 131 11.30 20.02 -1.13
C LYS A 131 11.76 18.92 -0.18
N THR A 132 12.78 19.15 0.64
CA THR A 132 13.27 18.16 1.62
C THR A 132 12.26 17.90 2.73
N LYS A 133 11.35 18.86 2.96
CA LYS A 133 10.25 18.75 3.94
C LYS A 133 9.09 17.88 3.47
N ILE A 134 9.09 17.46 2.21
CA ILE A 134 8.13 16.49 1.69
C ILE A 134 8.62 15.12 2.14
N ILE A 135 8.18 14.72 3.33
CA ILE A 135 8.64 13.49 4.00
C ILE A 135 8.25 12.27 3.14
N PRO A 136 9.23 11.52 2.60
CA PRO A 136 8.98 10.20 2.05
C PRO A 136 8.55 9.27 3.20
N THR A 137 7.85 8.19 2.88
CA THR A 137 7.40 7.14 3.82
C THR A 137 8.47 6.45 4.65
N SER A 138 9.72 6.93 4.67
CA SER A 138 10.80 6.38 5.49
C SER A 138 10.59 6.62 6.99
N ASN A 139 9.81 7.64 7.38
CA ASN A 139 9.57 7.96 8.80
C ASN A 139 8.23 7.42 9.31
N LEU A 140 7.87 6.19 8.94
CA LEU A 140 6.69 5.54 9.49
C LEU A 140 6.92 5.23 10.96
N ASP A 141 5.92 5.51 11.79
CA ASP A 141 5.88 5.03 13.17
C ASP A 141 5.83 3.49 13.15
N GLU A 142 6.36 2.82 14.17
CA GLU A 142 6.35 1.35 14.26
C GLU A 142 4.93 0.77 14.19
N LYS A 143 3.94 1.56 14.60
CA LYS A 143 2.52 1.22 14.55
C LYS A 143 1.94 1.32 13.14
N ASP A 144 2.54 2.12 12.27
CA ASP A 144 2.05 2.34 10.91
C ASP A 144 2.56 1.22 9.99
N PHE A 145 1.97 1.12 8.81
CA PHE A 145 2.54 0.29 7.74
C PHE A 145 2.03 0.74 6.37
N THR A 146 2.78 0.33 5.33
CA THR A 146 2.51 0.70 3.94
C THR A 146 2.18 -0.51 3.09
N ILE A 147 1.24 -0.36 2.18
CA ILE A 147 0.94 -1.32 1.12
C ILE A 147 1.20 -0.69 -0.24
N SER A 148 2.03 -1.36 -1.05
CA SER A 148 2.22 -1.08 -2.47
C SER A 148 1.78 -2.28 -3.29
N ALA A 149 0.80 -2.09 -4.17
CA ALA A 149 0.15 -3.17 -4.90
C ALA A 149 0.63 -3.21 -6.37
N TRP A 150 1.32 -4.29 -6.74
CA TRP A 150 1.90 -4.46 -8.09
C TRP A 150 1.06 -5.37 -8.99
N ASN A 151 -0.09 -5.83 -8.50
CA ASN A 151 -0.96 -6.79 -9.17
C ASN A 151 -1.57 -6.30 -10.49
N LYS A 152 -1.54 -4.99 -10.77
CA LYS A 152 -2.04 -4.40 -12.03
C LYS A 152 -0.93 -3.92 -12.99
N MET A 153 0.33 -4.25 -12.72
CA MET A 153 1.47 -3.80 -13.55
C MET A 153 1.63 -4.57 -14.87
N GLY A 154 0.81 -5.60 -15.14
CA GLY A 154 0.85 -6.36 -16.41
C GLY A 154 2.12 -7.20 -16.58
N ILE A 155 2.84 -7.51 -15.49
CA ILE A 155 4.16 -8.14 -15.55
C ILE A 155 4.10 -9.52 -16.24
N TYR A 156 3.03 -10.30 -16.02
CA TYR A 156 2.90 -11.62 -16.63
C TYR A 156 2.33 -11.59 -18.05
N SER A 157 1.52 -10.59 -18.40
CA SER A 157 0.85 -10.50 -19.71
C SER A 157 1.67 -9.75 -20.75
N ASN A 158 2.52 -8.82 -20.31
CA ASN A 158 3.22 -7.88 -21.20
C ASN A 158 4.75 -8.08 -21.19
N ALA A 159 5.28 -8.94 -20.31
CA ALA A 159 6.67 -9.34 -20.37
C ALA A 159 6.78 -10.64 -21.18
N GLU A 160 7.23 -10.50 -22.42
CA GLU A 160 7.66 -11.60 -23.28
C GLU A 160 9.15 -11.38 -23.55
N PHE A 161 9.98 -12.32 -23.10
CA PHE A 161 11.43 -12.22 -23.27
C PHE A 161 11.89 -12.90 -24.56
N GLU A 162 11.21 -13.98 -24.94
CA GLU A 162 11.38 -14.76 -26.16
C GLU A 162 9.99 -15.22 -26.63
N SER A 163 9.86 -15.65 -27.89
CA SER A 163 8.58 -16.03 -28.48
C SER A 163 7.80 -17.04 -27.62
N ASN A 164 6.65 -16.61 -27.08
CA ASN A 164 5.79 -17.33 -26.15
C ASN A 164 6.44 -17.74 -24.81
N VAL A 165 7.50 -17.04 -24.38
CA VAL A 165 8.16 -17.26 -23.08
C VAL A 165 7.81 -16.14 -22.12
N HIS A 166 7.00 -16.50 -21.11
CA HIS A 166 6.54 -15.59 -20.05
C HIS A 166 7.20 -15.92 -18.70
N PRO A 167 7.31 -14.94 -17.79
CA PRO A 167 7.78 -15.19 -16.44
C PRO A 167 6.89 -16.22 -15.73
N CYS A 168 7.50 -17.27 -15.17
CA CYS A 168 6.78 -18.25 -14.35
C CYS A 168 6.49 -17.73 -12.94
N ARG A 169 7.33 -16.81 -12.43
CA ARG A 169 7.21 -16.22 -11.10
C ARG A 169 7.97 -14.89 -11.04
N VAL A 170 7.34 -13.88 -10.45
CA VAL A 170 7.96 -12.58 -10.18
C VAL A 170 7.89 -12.30 -8.68
N ILE A 171 9.05 -12.06 -8.07
CA ILE A 171 9.21 -11.74 -6.66
C ILE A 171 10.18 -10.59 -6.50
N LEU A 172 10.01 -9.80 -5.44
CA LEU A 172 11.00 -8.82 -5.02
C LEU A 172 12.22 -9.56 -4.44
N PRO A 173 13.46 -9.18 -4.82
CA PRO A 173 14.67 -9.68 -4.18
C PRO A 173 14.66 -9.38 -2.68
N GLN A 174 15.12 -10.33 -1.87
CA GLN A 174 15.15 -10.17 -0.41
C GLN A 174 16.20 -9.14 0.03
N ASP A 175 17.30 -9.04 -0.71
CA ASP A 175 18.44 -8.17 -0.35
C ASP A 175 18.10 -6.68 -0.46
N ILE A 176 17.24 -6.30 -1.42
CA ILE A 176 16.78 -4.92 -1.63
C ILE A 176 15.82 -4.46 -0.51
N GLN A 177 15.18 -5.39 0.19
CA GLN A 177 14.21 -5.04 1.23
C GLN A 177 14.86 -4.61 2.55
N ASN A 178 16.15 -4.92 2.78
CA ASN A 178 16.88 -4.45 3.95
C ASN A 178 17.42 -3.02 3.78
N GLU A 179 17.55 -2.51 2.55
CA GLU A 179 17.99 -1.14 2.27
C GLU A 179 16.83 -0.12 2.25
N LEU A 180 15.58 -0.60 2.30
CA LEU A 180 14.36 0.23 2.25
C LEU A 180 13.82 0.60 3.65
N TYR A 181 14.51 0.22 4.73
CA TYR A 181 14.12 0.50 6.12
C TYR A 181 15.31 1.00 6.95
#